data_AF-A0A2T6GBD4-F1
#
_entry.id   AF-A0A2T6GBD4-F1
#
_cell.length_a   1.000
_cell.length_b   1.000
_cell.length_c   1.000
_cell.angle_alpha   90.00
_cell.angle_beta   90.00
_cell.angle_gamma   90.00
#
_symmetry.space_group_name_H-M   'P 1'
#
loop_
_entity.id
_entity.type
_entity.pdbx_description
1 polymer ?
#
loop_
_entity_poly.entity_id
_entity_poly.type
_entity_poly.pdbx_seq_one_letter_code
_entity_poly.pdbx_strand_id
1 'polypeptide(L)'
;MNKHTPGPWHLSEKSPEMVMRRYDFLPESEGFVIGVVKSTDDTILSPSKEEAIANARLIATAPDLLESLSNLVGLARLGAAHLGKYHAALDHAEAIIAKARGES
;
A
#
# COMPACT_ATOMS: atom_id res chain seq x y z
N MET A 1 -4.49 -20.77 -6.73
CA MET A 1 -3.44 -19.91 -7.33
C MET A 1 -3.79 -18.47 -7.01
N ASN A 2 -2.88 -17.72 -6.39
CA ASN A 2 -3.06 -16.29 -6.21
C ASN A 2 -2.77 -15.60 -7.55
N LYS A 3 -3.74 -14.82 -8.06
CA LYS A 3 -3.60 -14.08 -9.34
C LYS A 3 -2.89 -12.73 -9.18
N HIS A 4 -2.41 -12.41 -7.98
CA HIS A 4 -1.77 -11.15 -7.64
C HIS A 4 -0.32 -11.36 -7.19
N THR A 5 0.50 -10.33 -7.38
CA THR A 5 1.87 -10.26 -6.85
C THR A 5 1.80 -10.24 -5.31
N PRO A 6 2.49 -11.13 -4.59
CA PRO A 6 2.54 -11.05 -3.13
C PRO A 6 3.28 -9.78 -2.67
N GLY A 7 2.82 -9.21 -1.56
CA GLY A 7 3.58 -8.18 -0.82
C GLY A 7 4.83 -8.75 -0.15
N PRO A 8 5.61 -7.89 0.55
CA PRO A 8 5.39 -6.46 0.71
C PRO A 8 5.83 -5.65 -0.53
N TRP A 9 5.13 -4.54 -0.77
CA TRP A 9 5.50 -3.58 -1.82
C TRP A 9 6.00 -2.27 -1.18
N HIS A 10 6.88 -1.58 -1.87
CA HIS A 10 7.45 -0.31 -1.44
C HIS A 10 7.69 0.61 -2.65
N LEU A 11 8.00 1.89 -2.40
CA LEU A 11 8.38 2.83 -3.46
C LEU A 11 9.89 2.77 -3.69
N SER A 12 10.32 3.00 -4.92
CA SER A 12 11.75 3.23 -5.20
C SER A 12 12.20 4.55 -4.58
N GLU A 13 13.30 4.52 -3.83
CA GLU A 13 13.94 5.73 -3.30
C GLU A 13 14.44 6.67 -4.41
N LYS A 14 14.86 6.09 -5.55
CA LYS A 14 15.40 6.85 -6.68
C LYS A 14 14.32 7.40 -7.61
N SER A 15 13.15 6.78 -7.62
CA SER A 15 12.05 7.09 -8.54
C SER A 15 10.71 6.77 -7.89
N PRO A 16 10.17 7.65 -7.03
CA PRO A 16 9.04 7.35 -6.15
C PRO A 16 7.72 7.02 -6.87
N GLU A 17 7.61 7.33 -8.17
CA GLU A 17 6.58 6.82 -9.08
C GLU A 17 6.64 5.30 -9.37
N MET A 18 7.72 4.61 -8.99
CA MET A 18 7.88 3.17 -9.19
C MET A 18 7.50 2.38 -7.93
N VAL A 19 6.64 1.38 -8.12
CA VAL A 19 6.26 0.41 -7.09
C VAL A 19 7.13 -0.84 -7.25
N MET A 20 7.76 -1.25 -6.16
CA MET A 20 8.74 -2.32 -6.11
C MET A 20 8.29 -3.43 -5.18
N ARG A 21 8.63 -4.68 -5.52
CA ARG A 21 8.51 -5.84 -4.63
C ARG A 21 9.84 -6.12 -3.96
N ARG A 22 9.83 -6.25 -2.63
CA ARG A 22 10.99 -6.62 -1.82
C ARG A 22 11.25 -8.12 -1.89
N TYR A 23 12.52 -8.50 -1.81
CA TYR A 23 12.97 -9.88 -1.66
C TYR A 23 14.04 -9.97 -0.58
N ASP A 24 14.02 -11.03 0.22
CA ASP A 24 14.89 -11.16 1.41
C ASP A 24 16.38 -11.26 1.08
N PHE A 25 16.74 -11.62 -0.16
CA PHE A 25 18.11 -11.71 -0.62
C PHE A 25 18.67 -10.39 -1.19
N LEU A 26 17.86 -9.32 -1.24
CA LEU A 26 18.27 -8.00 -1.69
C LEU A 26 18.39 -7.03 -0.51
N PRO A 27 19.20 -5.96 -0.62
CA PRO A 27 19.17 -4.84 0.32
C PRO A 27 17.76 -4.27 0.46
N GLU A 28 17.46 -3.65 1.62
CA GLU A 28 16.13 -3.11 1.93
C GLU A 28 15.65 -2.04 0.95
N SER A 29 16.57 -1.26 0.39
CA SER A 29 16.31 -0.22 -0.62
C SER A 29 16.14 -0.79 -2.05
N GLU A 30 16.24 -2.10 -2.22
CA GLU A 30 16.22 -2.76 -3.52
C GLU A 30 15.03 -3.71 -3.69
N GLY A 31 14.69 -3.97 -4.95
CA GLY A 31 13.59 -4.83 -5.32
C GLY A 31 13.40 -4.89 -6.83
N PHE A 32 12.38 -5.61 -7.25
CA PHE A 32 11.97 -5.64 -8.65
C PHE A 32 10.78 -4.71 -8.87
N VAL A 33 10.83 -3.92 -9.94
CA VAL A 33 9.71 -3.07 -10.36
C VAL A 33 8.52 -3.94 -10.73
N ILE A 34 7.36 -3.65 -10.14
CA ILE A 34 6.10 -4.34 -10.41
C ILE A 34 5.03 -3.40 -10.99
N GLY A 35 5.27 -2.09 -10.93
CA GLY A 35 4.40 -1.08 -11.50
C GLY A 35 5.09 0.29 -11.57
N VAL A 36 4.67 1.12 -12.53
CA VAL A 36 5.13 2.50 -12.68
C VAL A 36 3.91 3.38 -12.91
N VAL A 37 3.75 4.42 -12.10
CA VAL A 37 2.73 5.44 -12.30
C VAL A 37 3.33 6.54 -13.18
N LYS A 38 2.80 6.70 -14.39
CA LYS A 38 3.29 7.74 -15.30
C LYS A 38 2.75 9.11 -14.90
N SER A 39 3.64 10.09 -14.77
CA SER A 39 3.32 11.51 -14.83
C SER A 39 3.77 12.11 -16.17
N THR A 40 3.19 13.25 -16.54
CA THR A 40 3.72 14.10 -17.62
C THR A 40 3.34 15.53 -17.32
N ASP A 41 4.33 16.36 -17.00
CA ASP A 41 4.12 17.71 -16.44
C ASP A 41 3.51 18.70 -17.46
N ASP A 42 3.46 18.33 -18.75
CA ASP A 42 3.02 19.19 -19.85
C ASP A 42 1.64 18.83 -20.43
N THR A 43 0.85 17.97 -19.76
CA THR A 43 -0.46 17.54 -20.29
C THR A 43 -1.57 17.53 -19.24
N ILE A 44 -2.74 18.03 -19.60
CA ILE A 44 -3.99 17.88 -18.82
C ILE A 44 -4.53 16.44 -18.79
N LEU A 45 -3.94 15.53 -19.56
CA LEU A 45 -4.38 14.13 -19.67
C LEU A 45 -3.58 13.18 -18.76
N SER A 46 -2.56 13.68 -18.07
CA SER A 46 -1.72 12.90 -17.18
C SER A 46 -1.67 13.55 -15.80
N PRO A 47 -1.56 12.76 -14.72
CA PRO A 47 -1.36 13.31 -13.38
C PRO A 47 -0.03 14.09 -13.31
N SER A 48 0.02 15.08 -12.42
CA SER A 48 1.29 15.73 -12.07
C SER A 48 2.25 14.72 -11.44
N LYS A 49 3.52 15.07 -11.35
CA LYS A 49 4.49 14.23 -10.63
C LYS A 49 4.06 13.94 -9.18
N GLU A 50 3.58 14.95 -8.45
CA GLU A 50 3.12 14.80 -7.07
C GLU A 50 1.92 13.85 -6.98
N GLU A 51 0.97 13.97 -7.90
CA GLU A 51 -0.19 13.09 -7.97
C GLU A 51 0.22 11.65 -8.34
N ALA A 52 1.18 11.48 -9.26
CA ALA A 52 1.71 10.16 -9.60
C ALA A 52 2.41 9.50 -8.41
N ILE A 53 3.17 10.25 -7.61
CA ILE A 53 3.79 9.76 -6.37
C ILE A 53 2.73 9.38 -5.33
N ALA A 54 1.70 10.19 -5.16
CA ALA A 54 0.60 9.89 -4.25
C ALA A 54 -0.15 8.60 -4.67
N ASN A 55 -0.41 8.45 -5.96
CA ASN A 55 -1.01 7.24 -6.53
C ASN A 55 -0.09 6.02 -6.37
N ALA A 56 1.22 6.16 -6.58
CA ALA A 56 2.19 5.09 -6.38
C ALA A 56 2.21 4.65 -4.91
N ARG A 57 2.16 5.59 -3.97
CA ARG A 57 2.06 5.32 -2.52
C ARG A 57 0.81 4.51 -2.19
N LEU A 58 -0.35 4.94 -2.70
CA LEU A 58 -1.61 4.23 -2.52
C LEU A 58 -1.52 2.79 -3.06
N ILE A 59 -0.97 2.60 -4.25
CA ILE A 59 -0.77 1.27 -4.85
C ILE A 59 0.18 0.41 -4.01
N ALA A 60 1.31 0.96 -3.56
CA ALA A 60 2.28 0.24 -2.74
C ALA A 60 1.68 -0.25 -1.41
N THR A 61 0.69 0.47 -0.85
CA THR A 61 -0.02 0.04 0.36
C THR A 61 -1.13 -0.99 0.12
N ALA A 62 -1.43 -1.39 -1.12
CA ALA A 62 -2.54 -2.29 -1.42
C ALA A 62 -2.50 -3.64 -0.68
N PRO A 63 -1.33 -4.31 -0.48
CA PRO A 63 -1.27 -5.52 0.34
C PRO A 63 -1.69 -5.28 1.79
N ASP A 64 -1.17 -4.21 2.41
CA ASP A 64 -1.45 -3.84 3.80
C ASP A 64 -2.93 -3.44 4.00
N LEU A 65 -3.49 -2.74 3.00
CA LEU A 65 -4.92 -2.38 2.95
C LEU A 65 -5.80 -3.62 2.85
N LEU A 66 -5.44 -4.58 1.98
CA LEU A 66 -6.18 -5.83 1.84
C LEU A 66 -6.16 -6.65 3.14
N GLU A 67 -5.01 -6.73 3.80
CA GLU A 67 -4.87 -7.38 5.11
C GLU A 67 -5.75 -6.70 6.17
N SER A 68 -5.66 -5.38 6.30
CA SER A 68 -6.45 -4.59 7.26
C SER A 68 -7.96 -4.79 7.06
N LEU A 69 -8.42 -4.71 5.82
CA LEU A 69 -9.84 -4.94 5.47
C LEU A 69 -10.26 -6.38 5.75
N SER A 70 -9.41 -7.37 5.46
CA SER A 70 -9.71 -8.78 5.75
C SER A 70 -9.85 -9.02 7.25
N ASN A 71 -8.99 -8.41 8.07
CA ASN A 71 -9.05 -8.49 9.52
C ASN A 71 -10.36 -7.87 10.06
N LEU A 72 -10.73 -6.69 9.58
CA LEU A 72 -11.98 -6.03 9.96
C LEU A 72 -13.22 -6.85 9.57
N VAL A 73 -13.24 -7.41 8.35
CA VAL A 73 -14.33 -8.30 7.90
C VAL A 73 -14.40 -9.57 8.74
N GLY A 74 -13.26 -10.16 9.08
CA GLY A 74 -13.17 -11.33 9.95
C GLY A 74 -13.74 -11.06 11.34
N LEU A 75 -13.36 -9.93 11.94
CA LEU A 75 -13.87 -9.53 13.26
C LEU A 75 -15.36 -9.20 13.23
N ALA A 76 -15.85 -8.50 12.20
CA ALA A 76 -17.27 -8.22 12.03
C ALA A 76 -18.11 -9.51 11.95
N ARG A 77 -17.58 -10.57 11.34
CA ARG A 77 -18.24 -11.88 11.26
C ARG A 77 -18.27 -12.64 12.58
N LEU A 78 -17.31 -12.44 13.47
CA LEU A 78 -17.24 -13.12 14.78
C LEU A 78 -18.18 -12.48 15.83
N GLY A 79 -18.69 -11.26 15.56
CA GLY A 79 -19.61 -10.56 16.46
C GLY A 79 -18.94 -9.94 17.70
N ALA A 80 -19.76 -9.55 18.69
CA ALA A 80 -19.36 -8.70 19.82
C ALA A 80 -18.37 -9.34 20.83
N ALA A 81 -18.03 -10.63 20.68
CA ALA A 81 -17.16 -11.36 21.62
C ALA A 81 -15.69 -10.89 21.62
N HIS A 82 -15.30 -9.99 20.71
CA HIS A 82 -13.90 -9.61 20.49
C HIS A 82 -13.64 -8.09 20.40
N LEU A 83 -14.37 -7.28 21.17
CA LEU A 83 -14.23 -5.81 21.19
C LEU A 83 -12.78 -5.32 21.38
N GLY A 84 -11.95 -6.00 22.18
CA GLY A 84 -10.53 -5.65 22.34
C GLY A 84 -9.71 -5.83 21.05
N LYS A 85 -9.99 -6.88 20.28
CA LYS A 85 -9.36 -7.11 18.96
C LYS A 85 -9.88 -6.13 17.90
N TYR A 86 -11.09 -5.62 18.09
CA TYR A 86 -11.69 -4.62 17.21
C TYR A 86 -10.93 -3.30 17.25
N HIS A 87 -10.58 -2.80 18.44
CA HIS A 87 -9.79 -1.57 18.58
C HIS A 87 -8.42 -1.71 17.93
N ALA A 88 -7.69 -2.79 18.20
CA ALA A 88 -6.39 -3.02 17.58
C ALA A 88 -6.46 -3.10 16.04
N ALA A 89 -7.54 -3.67 15.48
CA ALA A 89 -7.73 -3.73 14.04
C ALA A 89 -8.10 -2.36 13.44
N LEU A 90 -8.82 -1.51 14.18
CA LEU A 90 -9.08 -0.13 13.79
C LEU A 90 -7.79 0.70 13.80
N ASP A 91 -7.02 0.65 14.89
CA ASP A 91 -5.75 1.36 15.02
C ASP A 91 -4.79 0.98 13.87
N HIS A 92 -4.73 -0.32 13.55
CA HIS A 92 -3.96 -0.80 12.41
C HIS A 92 -4.48 -0.25 11.08
N ALA A 93 -5.80 -0.30 10.84
CA ALA A 93 -6.39 0.22 9.61
C ALA A 93 -6.15 1.74 9.45
N GLU A 94 -6.26 2.51 10.52
CA GLU A 94 -5.97 3.94 10.54
C GLU A 94 -4.50 4.22 10.19
N ALA A 95 -3.56 3.48 10.78
CA ALA A 95 -2.14 3.60 10.47
C ALA A 95 -1.84 3.30 8.98
N ILE A 96 -2.46 2.26 8.41
CA ILE A 96 -2.29 1.94 6.98
C ILE A 96 -2.94 2.99 6.08
N ILE A 97 -4.09 3.57 6.46
CA ILE A 97 -4.72 4.67 5.72
C ILE A 97 -3.83 5.92 5.75
N ALA A 98 -3.26 6.27 6.91
CA ALA A 98 -2.31 7.37 7.04
C ALA A 98 -1.09 7.14 6.13
N LYS A 99 -0.52 5.94 6.14
CA LYS A 99 0.56 5.53 5.22
C LYS A 99 0.15 5.67 3.75
N ALA A 100 -1.06 5.24 3.38
CA ALA A 100 -1.56 5.33 2.00
C ALA A 100 -1.70 6.78 1.52
N ARG A 101 -2.10 7.68 2.43
CA ARG A 101 -2.19 9.13 2.16
C ARG A 101 -0.83 9.83 2.25
N GLY A 102 0.14 9.22 2.95
CA GLY A 102 1.45 9.80 3.28
C GLY A 102 1.40 10.83 4.40
N GLU A 103 0.57 10.56 5.39
CA GLU A 103 0.40 11.35 6.62
C GLU A 103 1.28 10.81 7.76
N SER A 104 2.09 9.78 7.50
CA SER A 104 2.93 9.02 8.46
C SER A 104 4.42 9.16 8.20
#